data_AF-A0A8T1WN19-F1
#
_entry.id   AF-A0A8T1WN19-F1
#
_cell.length_a   1.000
_cell.length_b   1.000
_cell.length_c   1.000
_cell.angle_alpha   90.00
_cell.angle_beta   90.00
_cell.angle_gamma   90.00
#
_symmetry.space_group_name_H-M   'P 1'
#
loop_
_entity.id
_entity.type
_entity.pdbx_description
1 polymer ?
#
loop_
_entity_poly.entity_id
_entity_poly.type
_entity_poly.pdbx_seq_one_letter_code
_entity_poly.pdbx_strand_id
1 'polypeptide(L)'
;METPRSHRETMVVSAEDLMHPLEARVLQLSHELTQTDVEVPALSEDEVITKLNMIAETLEEVETSFRKERSSPYRRDGHLIGNLLQVLAQNEEFYPMLEGKLADLSANRVKAATCRLLLATVPVNSRTIVRLLDDDDGMLEKVCGYATDADPALRCYATGLLSVGLRDRSVADYVVNNDTPVKLLKRARMYASKLEKERQQAVKYIQDHLRLATSRHKKTVNNAGNGSTKATTPQRLNLKRKYSDIGSRATAHVSDHNDGGGDGANVESEEEEATAVSTQQSLPISNSEEDAIVSFGEDASIVMPSSEHHEEDFKRLVMLELLYTLDCLGSMGEYLELFAPALKEDIVGTIITFLHSKNPAVVSHTMTLTSHFLAHKKFSFSLIEAEHRP
;
A
#
# COMPACT_ATOMS: atom_id res chain seq x y z
N MET A 1 35.58 63.78 8.30
CA MET A 1 34.63 62.70 8.64
C MET A 1 34.51 61.82 7.42
N GLU A 2 35.38 60.81 7.33
CA GLU A 2 35.29 59.73 6.35
C GLU A 2 34.73 58.51 7.08
N THR A 3 33.61 57.99 6.61
CA THR A 3 33.05 56.72 7.06
C THR A 3 33.57 55.59 6.16
N PRO A 4 34.04 54.46 6.71
CA PRO A 4 34.53 53.37 5.89
C PRO A 4 33.34 52.60 5.30
N ARG A 5 33.40 52.34 3.99
CA ARG A 5 32.48 51.42 3.31
C ARG A 5 32.75 50.00 3.81
N SER A 6 31.74 49.42 4.46
CA SER A 6 31.72 47.99 4.80
C SER A 6 31.72 47.17 3.51
N HIS A 7 32.76 46.37 3.32
CA HIS A 7 32.79 45.32 2.32
C HIS A 7 31.77 44.25 2.73
N ARG A 8 30.62 44.22 2.04
CA ARG A 8 29.71 43.08 2.09
C ARG A 8 30.37 41.97 1.27
N GLU A 9 31.02 41.03 1.96
CA GLU A 9 31.39 39.74 1.37
C GLU A 9 30.11 39.08 0.86
N THR A 10 29.92 39.11 -0.46
CA THR A 10 29.02 38.19 -1.14
C THR A 10 29.63 36.81 -0.99
N MET A 11 29.18 36.04 0.01
CA MET A 11 29.31 34.58 0.01
C MET A 11 28.71 34.09 -1.30
N VAL A 12 29.58 33.71 -2.23
CA VAL A 12 29.20 32.89 -3.38
C VAL A 12 28.96 31.51 -2.79
N VAL A 13 27.73 31.25 -2.35
CA VAL A 13 27.29 29.89 -2.02
C VAL A 13 27.34 29.12 -3.34
N SER A 14 28.17 28.08 -3.42
CA SER A 14 28.19 27.21 -4.60
C SER A 14 26.80 26.62 -4.80
N ALA A 15 26.35 26.46 -6.05
CA ALA A 15 25.04 25.84 -6.32
C ALA A 15 24.93 24.42 -5.72
N GLU A 16 26.06 23.79 -5.45
CA GLU A 16 26.18 22.48 -4.79
C GLU A 16 25.82 22.52 -3.29
N ASP A 17 26.01 23.64 -2.61
CA ASP A 17 25.67 23.80 -1.17
C ASP A 17 24.17 24.02 -0.93
N LEU A 18 23.38 24.20 -1.99
CA LEU A 18 21.92 24.41 -1.94
C LEU A 18 21.13 23.16 -2.31
N MET A 19 21.79 22.09 -2.76
CA MET A 19 21.13 20.86 -3.19
C MET A 19 20.72 20.01 -1.99
N HIS A 20 19.49 19.51 -1.98
CA HIS A 20 19.01 18.65 -0.91
C HIS A 20 19.85 17.35 -0.83
N PRO A 21 20.19 16.81 0.36
CA PRO A 21 21.04 15.62 0.46
C PRO A 21 20.52 14.40 -0.31
N LEU A 22 19.19 14.22 -0.36
CA LEU A 22 18.55 13.17 -1.17
C LEU A 22 18.72 13.41 -2.69
N GLU A 23 18.70 14.66 -3.14
CA GLU A 23 18.97 15.00 -4.55
C GLU A 23 20.41 14.66 -4.92
N ALA A 24 21.37 15.04 -4.06
CA ALA A 24 22.78 14.69 -4.23
C ALA A 24 22.99 13.17 -4.30
N ARG A 25 22.33 12.41 -3.42
CA ARG A 25 22.40 10.95 -3.39
C ARG A 25 21.80 10.31 -4.64
N VAL A 26 20.63 10.74 -5.08
CA VAL A 26 19.99 10.22 -6.30
C VAL A 26 20.81 10.56 -7.54
N LEU A 27 21.40 11.77 -7.61
CA LEU A 27 22.32 12.17 -8.66
C LEU A 27 23.54 11.24 -8.71
N GLN A 28 24.19 11.01 -7.55
CA GLN A 28 25.34 10.13 -7.47
C GLN A 28 24.99 8.70 -7.92
N LEU A 29 23.92 8.11 -7.38
CA LEU A 29 23.50 6.76 -7.71
C LEU A 29 23.15 6.62 -9.21
N SER A 30 22.50 7.63 -9.81
CA SER A 30 22.18 7.60 -11.24
C SER A 30 23.44 7.61 -12.10
N HIS A 31 24.44 8.43 -11.75
CA HIS A 31 25.72 8.48 -12.46
C HIS A 31 26.52 7.19 -12.33
N GLU A 32 26.54 6.58 -11.14
CA GLU A 32 27.21 5.30 -10.93
C GLU A 32 26.56 4.16 -11.74
N LEU A 33 25.23 4.18 -11.89
CA LEU A 33 24.49 3.18 -12.66
C LEU A 33 24.67 3.34 -14.17
N THR A 34 24.89 4.56 -14.66
CA THR A 34 25.09 4.86 -16.09
C THR A 34 26.56 5.01 -16.48
N GLN A 35 27.49 4.70 -15.58
CA GLN A 35 28.92 4.79 -15.87
C GLN A 35 29.31 3.76 -16.93
N THR A 36 29.90 4.24 -18.02
CA THR A 36 30.39 3.40 -19.14
C THR A 36 31.90 3.47 -19.34
N ASP A 37 32.62 4.19 -18.47
CA ASP A 37 34.08 4.27 -18.53
C ASP A 37 34.71 2.88 -18.37
N VAL A 38 35.55 2.50 -19.34
CA VAL A 38 36.23 1.21 -19.41
C VAL A 38 37.29 1.08 -18.30
N GLU A 39 37.79 2.20 -17.77
CA GLU A 39 38.76 2.21 -16.67
C GLU A 39 38.11 1.96 -15.30
N VAL A 40 36.79 2.13 -15.18
CA VAL A 40 36.04 1.88 -13.96
C VAL A 40 35.49 0.45 -13.97
N PRO A 41 35.75 -0.36 -12.92
CA PRO A 41 35.17 -1.70 -12.83
C PRO A 41 33.64 -1.67 -12.95
N ALA A 42 33.10 -2.52 -13.82
CA ALA A 42 31.65 -2.67 -13.94
C ALA A 42 31.04 -3.13 -12.61
N LEU A 43 29.87 -2.59 -12.28
CA LEU A 43 29.13 -2.99 -11.09
C LEU A 43 28.71 -4.46 -11.19
N SER A 44 28.80 -5.16 -10.06
CA SER A 44 28.19 -6.48 -9.92
C SER A 44 26.66 -6.38 -9.98
N GLU A 45 25.97 -7.49 -10.29
CA GLU A 45 24.50 -7.51 -10.32
C GLU A 45 23.88 -7.10 -8.98
N ASP A 46 24.45 -7.53 -7.85
CA ASP A 46 23.95 -7.18 -6.52
C ASP A 46 24.14 -5.69 -6.21
N GLU A 47 25.22 -5.06 -6.67
CA GLU A 47 25.40 -3.60 -6.56
C GLU A 47 24.39 -2.85 -7.42
N VAL A 48 24.13 -3.31 -8.64
CA VAL A 48 23.10 -2.73 -9.51
C VAL A 48 21.72 -2.83 -8.85
N ILE A 49 21.35 -4.01 -8.35
CA ILE A 49 20.06 -4.24 -7.65
C ILE A 49 19.94 -3.31 -6.45
N THR A 50 21.00 -3.21 -5.64
CA THR A 50 21.01 -2.37 -4.44
C THR A 50 20.79 -0.91 -4.80
N LYS A 51 21.55 -0.37 -5.76
CA LYS A 51 21.44 1.04 -6.17
C LYS A 51 20.09 1.36 -6.81
N LEU A 52 19.56 0.48 -7.64
CA LEU A 52 18.21 0.64 -8.22
C LEU A 52 17.14 0.73 -7.14
N ASN A 53 17.17 -0.18 -6.16
CA ASN A 53 16.21 -0.19 -5.06
C ASN A 53 16.39 1.01 -4.11
N MET A 54 17.60 1.49 -3.87
CA MET A 54 17.85 2.71 -3.08
C MET A 54 17.20 3.95 -3.71
N ILE A 55 17.31 4.11 -5.04
CA ILE A 55 16.63 5.21 -5.74
C ILE A 55 15.12 5.02 -5.63
N ALA A 56 14.61 3.80 -5.88
CA ALA A 56 13.18 3.51 -5.84
C ALA A 56 12.57 3.82 -4.46
N GLU A 57 13.19 3.33 -3.39
CA GLU A 57 12.77 3.58 -2.00
C GLU A 57 12.78 5.09 -1.69
N THR A 58 13.84 5.79 -2.06
CA THR A 58 13.92 7.26 -1.85
C THR A 58 12.76 7.98 -2.54
N LEU A 59 12.44 7.62 -3.78
CA LEU A 59 11.30 8.21 -4.50
C LEU A 59 9.96 7.86 -3.87
N GLU A 60 9.76 6.60 -3.46
CA GLU A 60 8.53 6.10 -2.82
C GLU A 60 8.28 6.78 -1.47
N GLU A 61 9.30 6.96 -0.64
CA GLU A 61 9.22 7.62 0.66
C GLU A 61 8.87 9.10 0.52
N VAL A 62 9.58 9.82 -0.37
CA VAL A 62 9.34 11.24 -0.59
C VAL A 62 7.96 11.48 -1.22
N GLU A 63 7.54 10.63 -2.17
CA GLU A 63 6.17 10.67 -2.73
C GLU A 63 5.11 10.40 -1.65
N THR A 64 5.38 9.48 -0.73
CA THR A 64 4.48 9.20 0.40
C THR A 64 4.36 10.40 1.34
N SER A 65 5.48 11.08 1.66
CA SER A 65 5.45 12.32 2.45
C SER A 65 4.66 13.42 1.74
N PHE A 66 4.94 13.63 0.45
CA PHE A 66 4.27 14.63 -0.37
C PHE A 66 2.74 14.45 -0.38
N ARG A 67 2.24 13.21 -0.48
CA ARG A 67 0.79 12.92 -0.42
C ARG A 67 0.17 13.22 0.95
N LYS A 68 0.91 13.03 2.05
CA LYS A 68 0.43 13.29 3.42
C LYS A 68 0.29 14.78 3.71
N GLU A 69 1.17 15.60 3.13
CA GLU A 69 1.16 17.06 3.30
C GLU A 69 -0.07 17.74 2.66
N ARG A 70 -0.97 16.99 2.02
CA ARG A 70 -2.15 17.48 1.28
C ARG A 70 -1.80 18.54 0.23
N SER A 71 -0.54 18.53 -0.23
CA SER A 71 -0.09 19.36 -1.33
C SER A 71 -0.89 19.01 -2.59
N SER A 72 -1.12 20.00 -3.46
CA SER A 72 -1.88 19.77 -4.69
C SER A 72 -1.25 18.61 -5.47
N PRO A 73 -1.97 17.51 -5.75
CA PRO A 73 -1.39 16.29 -6.30
C PRO A 73 -0.75 16.47 -7.68
N TYR A 74 -0.99 17.62 -8.33
CA TYR A 74 -0.54 17.93 -9.69
C TYR A 74 0.60 18.94 -9.76
N ARG A 75 0.95 19.63 -8.66
CA ARG A 75 2.06 20.60 -8.63
C ARG A 75 3.22 20.01 -7.85
N ARG A 76 4.09 19.32 -8.59
CA ARG A 76 5.33 18.73 -8.06
C ARG A 76 6.52 19.69 -8.15
N ASP A 77 6.41 20.71 -9.00
CA ASP A 77 7.41 21.77 -9.14
C ASP A 77 7.65 22.46 -7.79
N GLY A 78 8.91 22.55 -7.39
CA GLY A 78 9.30 23.14 -6.10
C GLY A 78 9.13 22.22 -4.89
N HIS A 79 8.66 20.98 -5.08
CA HIS A 79 8.68 19.94 -4.05
C HIS A 79 9.83 18.97 -4.32
N LEU A 80 10.35 18.37 -3.24
CA LEU A 80 11.50 17.47 -3.30
C LEU A 80 11.31 16.33 -4.31
N ILE A 81 10.12 15.69 -4.35
CA ILE A 81 9.84 14.63 -5.33
C ILE A 81 9.97 15.11 -6.79
N GLY A 82 9.60 16.36 -7.08
CA GLY A 82 9.78 16.95 -8.41
C GLY A 82 11.26 17.13 -8.74
N ASN A 83 12.05 17.64 -7.79
CA ASN A 83 13.49 17.82 -7.96
C ASN A 83 14.22 16.48 -8.16
N LEU A 84 13.89 15.44 -7.38
CA LEU A 84 14.49 14.11 -7.52
C LEU A 84 14.24 13.52 -8.91
N LEU A 85 13.02 13.65 -9.43
CA LEU A 85 12.67 13.17 -10.76
C LEU A 85 13.35 14.01 -11.86
N GLN A 86 13.54 15.32 -11.62
CA GLN A 86 14.32 16.18 -12.51
C GLN A 86 15.79 15.78 -12.56
N VAL A 87 16.40 15.45 -11.41
CA VAL A 87 17.77 14.94 -11.31
C VAL A 87 17.95 13.68 -12.16
N LEU A 88 16.99 12.74 -12.10
CA LEU A 88 17.03 11.55 -12.94
C LEU A 88 16.88 11.87 -14.43
N ALA A 89 16.00 12.82 -14.77
CA ALA A 89 15.78 13.25 -16.16
C ALA A 89 16.96 14.02 -16.78
N GLN A 90 17.80 14.66 -15.95
CA GLN A 90 19.02 15.33 -16.41
C GLN A 90 20.12 14.36 -16.84
N ASN A 91 20.08 13.11 -16.37
CA ASN A 91 20.96 12.04 -16.84
C ASN A 91 20.32 11.35 -18.04
N GLU A 92 20.68 11.77 -19.26
CA GLU A 92 20.07 11.29 -20.51
C GLU A 92 20.23 9.77 -20.72
N GLU A 93 21.30 9.18 -20.19
CA GLU A 93 21.59 7.74 -20.28
C GLU A 93 20.79 6.90 -19.27
N PHE A 94 20.12 7.53 -18.31
CA PHE A 94 19.45 6.82 -17.22
C PHE A 94 18.30 5.94 -17.70
N TYR A 95 17.35 6.48 -18.46
CA TYR A 95 16.22 5.70 -18.96
C TYR A 95 16.62 4.66 -20.01
N PRO A 96 17.49 4.96 -20.99
CA PRO A 96 18.06 3.94 -21.88
C PRO A 96 18.74 2.80 -21.13
N MET A 97 19.46 3.09 -20.04
CA MET A 97 20.07 2.06 -19.19
C MET A 97 19.00 1.17 -18.54
N LEU A 98 17.91 1.75 -18.00
CA LEU A 98 16.81 0.97 -17.42
C LEU A 98 16.14 0.06 -18.46
N GLU A 99 15.88 0.58 -19.67
CA GLU A 99 15.35 -0.20 -20.79
C GLU A 99 16.27 -1.38 -21.14
N GLY A 100 17.58 -1.12 -21.25
CA GLY A 100 18.58 -2.16 -21.47
C GLY A 100 18.61 -3.22 -20.35
N LYS A 101 18.32 -2.85 -19.09
CA LYS A 101 18.21 -3.82 -17.99
C LYS A 101 16.94 -4.67 -18.04
N LEU A 102 15.88 -4.25 -18.72
CA LEU A 102 14.68 -5.07 -18.94
C LEU A 102 14.85 -6.11 -20.05
N ALA A 103 15.87 -5.98 -20.90
CA ALA A 103 16.20 -6.93 -21.96
C ALA A 103 16.61 -8.32 -21.43
N ASP A 104 16.62 -9.31 -22.32
CA ASP A 104 16.67 -10.73 -21.96
C ASP A 104 17.91 -11.15 -21.17
N LEU A 105 19.03 -10.47 -21.36
CA LEU A 105 20.34 -10.82 -20.78
C LEU A 105 20.45 -10.55 -19.27
N SER A 106 19.57 -9.74 -18.68
CA SER A 106 19.62 -9.42 -17.26
C SER A 106 18.98 -10.50 -16.39
N ALA A 107 19.52 -10.73 -15.19
CA ALA A 107 18.88 -11.56 -14.18
C ALA A 107 17.50 -11.01 -13.76
N ASN A 108 16.58 -11.90 -13.39
CA ASN A 108 15.22 -11.50 -12.98
C ASN A 108 15.22 -10.52 -11.79
N ARG A 109 16.17 -10.65 -10.86
CA ARG A 109 16.29 -9.72 -9.72
C ARG A 109 16.64 -8.30 -10.17
N VAL A 110 17.51 -8.16 -11.18
CA VAL A 110 17.82 -6.87 -11.80
C VAL A 110 16.56 -6.31 -12.47
N LYS A 111 15.88 -7.12 -13.29
CA LYS A 111 14.62 -6.72 -13.94
C LYS A 111 13.56 -6.28 -12.92
N ALA A 112 13.42 -6.99 -11.79
CA ALA A 112 12.49 -6.64 -10.73
C ALA A 112 12.80 -5.26 -10.12
N ALA A 113 14.06 -5.01 -9.77
CA ALA A 113 14.52 -3.72 -9.24
C ALA A 113 14.33 -2.59 -10.27
N THR A 114 14.60 -2.85 -11.55
CA THR A 114 14.34 -1.92 -12.65
C THR A 114 12.84 -1.60 -12.78
N CYS A 115 11.97 -2.61 -12.76
CA CYS A 115 10.52 -2.40 -12.82
C CYS A 115 10.02 -1.57 -11.63
N ARG A 116 10.50 -1.85 -10.41
CA ARG A 116 10.15 -1.07 -9.22
C ARG A 116 10.59 0.39 -9.36
N LEU A 117 11.82 0.63 -9.81
CA LEU A 117 12.31 1.99 -10.00
C LEU A 117 11.50 2.76 -11.04
N LEU A 118 11.19 2.14 -12.18
CA LEU A 118 10.29 2.72 -13.18
C LEU A 118 8.92 3.05 -12.55
N LEU A 119 8.34 2.14 -11.78
CA LEU A 119 7.09 2.38 -11.06
C LEU A 119 7.15 3.57 -10.09
N ALA A 120 8.27 3.74 -9.38
CA ALA A 120 8.48 4.87 -8.48
C ALA A 120 8.49 6.23 -9.23
N THR A 121 8.79 6.23 -10.53
CA THR A 121 8.74 7.44 -11.38
C THR A 121 7.37 7.74 -11.99
N VAL A 122 6.41 6.80 -11.96
CA VAL A 122 5.06 6.91 -12.56
C VAL A 122 4.34 8.23 -12.26
N PRO A 123 4.40 8.80 -11.04
CA PRO A 123 3.67 10.01 -10.72
C PRO A 123 4.00 11.22 -11.62
N VAL A 124 5.10 11.18 -12.37
CA VAL A 124 5.45 12.18 -13.40
C VAL A 124 5.72 11.52 -14.76
N ASN A 125 6.32 10.33 -14.77
CA ASN A 125 6.87 9.69 -15.97
C ASN A 125 6.02 8.54 -16.53
N SER A 126 4.72 8.51 -16.23
CA SER A 126 3.79 7.51 -16.80
C SER A 126 3.87 7.40 -18.34
N ARG A 127 4.02 8.54 -19.05
CA ARG A 127 4.19 8.55 -20.52
C ARG A 127 5.48 7.89 -20.99
N THR A 128 6.56 8.00 -20.23
CA THR A 128 7.84 7.36 -20.55
C THR A 128 7.70 5.84 -20.49
N ILE A 129 6.96 5.33 -19.51
CA ILE A 129 6.69 3.89 -19.40
C ILE A 129 5.82 3.40 -20.56
N VAL A 130 4.79 4.16 -20.95
CA VAL A 130 3.96 3.81 -22.12
C VAL A 130 4.82 3.74 -23.39
N ARG A 131 5.69 4.74 -23.62
CA ARG A 131 6.62 4.73 -24.75
C ARG A 131 7.58 3.55 -24.73
N LEU A 132 8.16 3.23 -23.57
CA LEU A 132 9.03 2.06 -23.42
C LEU A 132 8.31 0.75 -23.79
N LEU A 133 7.02 0.64 -23.53
CA LEU A 133 6.24 -0.55 -23.89
C LEU A 133 5.82 -0.56 -25.37
N ASP A 134 5.50 0.60 -25.95
CA ASP A 134 4.91 0.72 -27.30
C ASP A 134 5.95 0.90 -28.41
N ASP A 135 7.07 1.57 -28.12
CA ASP A 135 8.08 1.96 -29.12
C ASP A 135 9.12 0.84 -29.42
N ASP A 136 9.40 -0.05 -28.46
CA ASP A 136 10.38 -1.15 -28.64
C ASP A 136 9.69 -2.47 -29.06
N ASP A 137 10.11 -2.98 -30.23
CA ASP A 137 9.62 -4.21 -30.84
C ASP A 137 9.83 -5.42 -29.92
N GLY A 138 8.78 -5.77 -29.17
CA GLY A 138 8.75 -6.94 -28.30
C GLY A 138 8.95 -6.65 -26.81
N MET A 139 9.19 -5.40 -26.40
CA MET A 139 9.24 -5.06 -24.96
C MET A 139 7.91 -5.35 -24.27
N LEU A 140 6.78 -4.99 -24.91
CA LEU A 140 5.45 -5.30 -24.38
C LEU A 140 5.21 -6.81 -24.23
N GLU A 141 5.65 -7.62 -25.19
CA GLU A 141 5.55 -9.09 -25.10
C GLU A 141 6.36 -9.63 -23.92
N LYS A 142 7.60 -9.14 -23.75
CA LYS A 142 8.45 -9.51 -22.62
C LYS A 142 7.83 -9.13 -21.28
N VAL A 143 7.33 -7.90 -21.14
CA VAL A 143 6.67 -7.43 -19.92
C VAL A 143 5.39 -8.22 -19.63
N CYS A 144 4.62 -8.62 -20.65
CA CYS A 144 3.51 -9.56 -20.48
C CYS A 144 3.99 -10.93 -19.94
N GLY A 145 5.08 -11.47 -20.48
CA GLY A 145 5.71 -12.69 -19.97
C GLY A 145 6.18 -12.54 -18.53
N TYR A 146 6.85 -11.44 -18.19
CA TYR A 146 7.29 -11.13 -16.84
C TYR A 146 6.11 -11.02 -15.86
N ALA A 147 5.07 -10.28 -16.25
CA ALA A 147 3.86 -10.08 -15.46
C ALA A 147 3.05 -11.37 -15.26
N THR A 148 3.30 -12.42 -16.04
CA THR A 148 2.52 -13.65 -15.99
C THR A 148 3.26 -14.86 -15.44
N ASP A 149 4.48 -15.09 -15.90
CA ASP A 149 5.18 -16.36 -15.74
C ASP A 149 6.47 -16.26 -14.91
N ALA A 150 6.91 -15.05 -14.53
CA ALA A 150 8.13 -14.85 -13.74
C ALA A 150 7.98 -15.20 -12.25
N ASP A 151 9.11 -15.13 -11.54
CA ASP A 151 9.17 -15.20 -10.07
C ASP A 151 8.39 -14.06 -9.40
N PRO A 152 8.01 -14.20 -8.11
CA PRO A 152 7.07 -13.27 -7.47
C PRO A 152 7.48 -11.80 -7.52
N ALA A 153 8.77 -11.48 -7.40
CA ALA A 153 9.24 -10.10 -7.35
C ALA A 153 9.13 -9.44 -8.73
N LEU A 154 9.71 -10.08 -9.75
CA LEU A 154 9.61 -9.57 -11.12
C LEU A 154 8.15 -9.54 -11.58
N ARG A 155 7.38 -10.58 -11.28
CA ARG A 155 5.98 -10.67 -11.68
C ARG A 155 5.12 -9.58 -11.07
N CYS A 156 5.32 -9.25 -9.79
CA CYS A 156 4.63 -8.16 -9.12
C CYS A 156 4.89 -6.82 -9.83
N TYR A 157 6.15 -6.42 -9.96
CA TYR A 157 6.48 -5.10 -10.51
C TYR A 157 6.23 -5.02 -12.02
N ALA A 158 6.42 -6.10 -12.78
CA ALA A 158 6.04 -6.14 -14.19
C ALA A 158 4.51 -6.02 -14.38
N THR A 159 3.71 -6.64 -13.50
CA THR A 159 2.24 -6.43 -13.49
C THR A 159 1.91 -4.97 -13.20
N GLY A 160 2.68 -4.31 -12.32
CA GLY A 160 2.55 -2.87 -12.09
C GLY A 160 2.88 -2.03 -13.32
N LEU A 161 3.98 -2.31 -14.03
CA LEU A 161 4.31 -1.58 -15.26
C LEU A 161 3.23 -1.78 -16.32
N LEU A 162 2.74 -3.00 -16.47
CA LEU A 162 1.65 -3.32 -17.38
C LEU A 162 0.38 -2.54 -17.02
N SER A 163 0.06 -2.36 -15.74
CA SER A 163 -1.13 -1.59 -15.32
C SER A 163 -1.04 -0.10 -15.66
N VAL A 164 0.18 0.46 -15.73
CA VAL A 164 0.44 1.81 -16.22
C VAL A 164 0.29 1.85 -17.74
N GLY A 165 0.90 0.90 -18.45
CA GLY A 165 0.85 0.79 -19.91
C GLY A 165 -0.57 0.64 -20.45
N LEU A 166 -1.37 -0.23 -19.83
CA LEU A 166 -2.76 -0.52 -20.22
C LEU A 166 -3.72 0.68 -20.14
N ARG A 167 -3.29 1.81 -19.59
CA ARG A 167 -4.05 3.07 -19.64
C ARG A 167 -3.99 3.72 -21.02
N ASP A 168 -2.97 3.38 -21.81
CA ASP A 168 -2.90 3.73 -23.22
C ASP A 168 -3.59 2.66 -24.07
N ARG A 169 -4.25 3.13 -25.12
CA ARG A 169 -5.03 2.28 -26.02
C ARG A 169 -4.14 1.39 -26.89
N SER A 170 -2.99 1.86 -27.35
CA SER A 170 -2.11 1.04 -28.21
C SER A 170 -1.65 -0.22 -27.48
N VAL A 171 -1.23 -0.06 -26.22
CA VAL A 171 -0.84 -1.15 -25.32
C VAL A 171 -2.03 -2.06 -25.00
N ALA A 172 -3.18 -1.49 -24.64
CA ALA A 172 -4.37 -2.27 -24.29
C ALA A 172 -4.91 -3.12 -25.44
N ASP A 173 -4.94 -2.57 -26.67
CA ASP A 173 -5.36 -3.28 -27.88
C ASP A 173 -4.46 -4.51 -28.14
N TYR A 174 -3.16 -4.43 -27.88
CA TYR A 174 -2.26 -5.59 -27.98
C TYR A 174 -2.53 -6.63 -26.89
N VAL A 175 -2.60 -6.20 -25.63
CA VAL A 175 -2.67 -7.10 -24.47
C VAL A 175 -4.00 -7.84 -24.39
N VAL A 176 -5.11 -7.19 -24.73
CA VAL A 176 -6.42 -7.85 -24.63
C VAL A 176 -6.57 -9.02 -25.62
N ASN A 177 -5.80 -8.99 -26.71
CA ASN A 177 -5.84 -9.99 -27.78
C ASN A 177 -4.87 -11.16 -27.58
N ASN A 178 -4.09 -11.19 -26.49
CA ASN A 178 -3.17 -12.27 -26.17
C ASN A 178 -3.60 -13.07 -24.92
N ASP A 179 -2.75 -13.97 -24.40
CA ASP A 179 -3.10 -14.86 -23.29
C ASP A 179 -2.97 -14.21 -21.90
N THR A 180 -2.33 -13.04 -21.83
CA THR A 180 -2.09 -12.26 -20.61
C THR A 180 -3.34 -12.04 -19.77
N PRO A 181 -4.49 -11.58 -20.33
CA PRO A 181 -5.67 -11.29 -19.53
C PRO A 181 -6.25 -12.53 -18.85
N VAL A 182 -6.17 -13.71 -19.51
CA VAL A 182 -6.62 -14.98 -18.92
C VAL A 182 -5.77 -15.35 -17.71
N LYS A 183 -4.45 -15.16 -17.79
CA LYS A 183 -3.54 -15.43 -16.65
C LYS A 183 -3.80 -14.46 -15.49
N LEU A 184 -4.05 -13.18 -15.78
CA LEU A 184 -4.42 -12.18 -14.77
C LEU A 184 -5.77 -12.48 -14.10
N LEU A 185 -6.78 -12.88 -14.87
CA LEU A 185 -8.09 -13.30 -14.35
C LEU A 185 -7.96 -14.50 -13.40
N LYS A 186 -7.20 -15.53 -13.80
CA LYS A 186 -6.91 -16.69 -12.93
C LYS A 186 -6.20 -16.29 -11.64
N ARG A 187 -5.28 -15.33 -11.73
CA ARG A 187 -4.56 -14.80 -10.55
C ARG A 187 -5.50 -14.05 -9.61
N ALA A 188 -6.34 -13.17 -10.13
CA ALA A 188 -7.36 -12.48 -9.33
C ALA A 188 -8.30 -13.50 -8.66
N ARG A 189 -8.73 -14.53 -9.40
CA ARG A 189 -9.57 -15.61 -8.87
C ARG A 189 -8.89 -16.41 -7.76
N MET A 190 -7.59 -16.68 -7.91
CA MET A 190 -6.77 -17.34 -6.89
C MET A 190 -6.70 -16.51 -5.61
N TYR A 191 -6.49 -15.19 -5.72
CA TYR A 191 -6.50 -14.28 -4.57
C TYR A 191 -7.86 -14.24 -3.87
N ALA A 192 -8.96 -14.12 -4.62
CA ALA A 192 -10.31 -14.18 -4.04
C ALA A 192 -10.56 -15.51 -3.33
N SER A 193 -10.14 -16.63 -3.93
CA SER A 193 -10.31 -17.97 -3.34
C SER A 193 -9.53 -18.13 -2.03
N LYS A 194 -8.35 -17.50 -1.90
CA LYS A 194 -7.59 -17.48 -0.64
C LYS A 194 -8.31 -16.65 0.43
N LEU A 195 -8.76 -15.44 0.08
CA LEU A 195 -9.47 -14.55 0.99
C LEU A 195 -10.76 -15.18 1.52
N GLU A 196 -11.53 -15.85 0.66
CA GLU A 196 -12.75 -16.54 1.06
C GLU A 196 -12.47 -17.72 2.01
N LYS A 197 -11.38 -18.48 1.79
CA LYS A 197 -10.95 -19.54 2.71
C LYS A 197 -10.58 -19.00 4.08
N GLU A 198 -9.83 -17.90 4.14
CA GLU A 198 -9.48 -17.24 5.41
C GLU A 198 -10.72 -16.77 6.16
N ARG A 199 -11.68 -16.18 5.44
CA ARG A 199 -12.98 -15.79 6.00
C ARG A 199 -13.74 -16.99 6.57
N GLN A 200 -13.85 -18.07 5.82
CA GLN A 200 -14.54 -19.29 6.27
C GLN A 200 -13.86 -19.92 7.50
N GLN A 201 -12.52 -19.92 7.54
CA GLN A 201 -11.76 -20.39 8.70
C GLN A 201 -12.02 -19.52 9.94
N ALA A 202 -12.04 -18.19 9.78
CA ALA A 202 -12.35 -17.28 10.88
C ALA A 202 -13.79 -17.47 11.42
N VAL A 203 -14.77 -17.61 10.53
CA VAL A 203 -16.16 -17.90 10.92
C VAL A 203 -16.27 -19.21 11.68
N LYS A 204 -15.62 -20.27 11.19
CA LYS A 204 -15.60 -21.57 11.85
C LYS A 204 -14.96 -21.48 13.25
N TYR A 205 -13.83 -20.79 13.37
CA TYR A 205 -13.14 -20.58 14.65
C TYR A 205 -14.05 -19.89 15.68
N ILE A 206 -14.74 -18.81 15.27
CA ILE A 206 -15.69 -18.09 16.12
C ILE A 206 -16.85 -19.00 16.54
N GLN A 207 -17.42 -19.76 15.60
CA GLN A 207 -18.53 -20.66 15.87
C GLN A 207 -18.15 -21.77 16.86
N ASP A 208 -16.97 -22.36 16.70
CA ASP A 208 -16.47 -23.42 17.58
C ASP A 208 -16.18 -22.88 18.99
N HIS A 209 -15.59 -21.68 19.11
CA HIS A 209 -15.38 -21.04 20.41
C HIS A 209 -16.69 -20.65 21.12
N LEU A 210 -17.70 -20.18 20.38
CA LEU A 210 -19.01 -19.86 20.96
C LEU A 210 -19.73 -21.12 21.46
N ARG A 211 -19.63 -22.24 20.73
CA ARG A 211 -20.15 -23.55 21.16
C ARG A 211 -19.45 -24.05 22.42
N LEU A 212 -18.14 -23.90 22.52
CA LEU A 212 -17.39 -24.29 23.72
C LEU A 212 -17.74 -23.41 24.93
N ALA A 213 -17.89 -22.10 24.75
CA ALA A 213 -18.29 -21.18 25.82
C ALA A 213 -19.70 -21.46 26.37
N THR A 214 -20.66 -21.75 25.48
CA THR A 214 -22.03 -22.12 25.87
C THR A 214 -22.11 -23.50 26.54
N SER A 215 -21.24 -24.45 26.16
CA SER A 215 -21.17 -25.76 26.81
C SER A 215 -20.63 -25.72 28.25
N ARG A 216 -19.74 -24.77 28.57
CA ARG A 216 -19.18 -24.61 29.93
C ARG A 216 -20.21 -24.08 30.94
N HIS A 217 -21.21 -23.31 30.49
CA HIS A 217 -22.30 -22.85 31.36
C HIS A 217 -23.35 -23.93 31.67
N LYS A 218 -23.41 -25.01 30.89
CA LYS A 218 -24.36 -26.11 31.16
C LYS A 218 -23.84 -27.16 32.15
N LYS A 219 -22.53 -27.18 32.43
CA LYS A 219 -21.90 -28.15 33.35
C LYS A 219 -21.91 -27.73 34.82
N THR A 220 -22.25 -26.49 35.15
CA THR A 220 -22.30 -26.00 36.54
C THR A 220 -23.68 -26.13 37.20
N VAL A 221 -24.73 -26.54 36.46
CA VAL A 221 -26.11 -26.61 37.00
C VAL A 221 -26.56 -28.04 37.36
N ASN A 222 -25.78 -29.08 37.03
CA ASN A 222 -26.24 -30.47 37.20
C ASN A 222 -25.57 -31.27 38.34
N ASN A 223 -24.87 -30.62 39.27
CA ASN A 223 -24.22 -31.31 40.39
C ASN A 223 -24.52 -30.65 41.75
N ALA A 224 -25.81 -30.58 42.12
CA ALA A 224 -26.23 -30.36 43.51
C ALA A 224 -27.60 -31.00 43.74
N GLY A 225 -27.60 -32.32 43.96
CA GLY A 225 -28.74 -33.06 44.47
C GLY A 225 -28.63 -33.26 45.98
N ASN A 226 -29.77 -33.07 46.65
CA ASN A 226 -30.17 -33.48 48.00
C ASN A 226 -29.81 -32.61 49.22
N GLY A 227 -30.84 -31.87 49.69
CA GLY A 227 -30.96 -31.35 51.05
C GLY A 227 -32.33 -30.70 51.27
N SER A 228 -33.28 -31.46 51.80
CA SER A 228 -34.65 -31.05 52.17
C SER A 228 -34.66 -30.08 53.36
N THR A 229 -35.42 -28.97 53.31
CA THR A 229 -36.58 -28.67 54.18
C THR A 229 -37.10 -27.21 54.10
N LYS A 230 -38.44 -27.09 53.94
CA LYS A 230 -39.42 -26.09 54.45
C LYS A 230 -39.39 -24.59 54.00
N ALA A 231 -40.27 -24.33 53.03
CA ALA A 231 -41.36 -23.31 52.95
C ALA A 231 -41.29 -21.95 53.68
N THR A 232 -41.39 -20.85 52.90
CA THR A 232 -42.43 -19.80 53.02
C THR A 232 -42.65 -19.06 51.68
N THR A 233 -43.88 -18.57 51.50
CA THR A 233 -44.65 -18.12 50.32
C THR A 233 -44.24 -16.77 49.65
N PRO A 234 -44.87 -16.37 48.51
CA PRO A 234 -44.20 -15.73 47.37
C PRO A 234 -44.36 -14.21 47.26
N GLN A 235 -43.44 -13.55 46.54
CA GLN A 235 -43.70 -12.23 45.96
C GLN A 235 -43.47 -12.26 44.44
N ARG A 236 -44.58 -12.10 43.71
CA ARG A 236 -44.61 -11.67 42.31
C ARG A 236 -44.23 -10.20 42.24
N LEU A 237 -43.30 -9.83 41.38
CA LEU A 237 -43.24 -8.47 40.83
C LEU A 237 -43.25 -8.55 39.30
N ASN A 238 -44.34 -7.98 38.78
CA ASN A 238 -44.64 -7.75 37.38
C ASN A 238 -43.75 -6.64 36.82
N LEU A 239 -43.34 -6.75 35.55
CA LEU A 239 -42.92 -5.59 34.77
C LEU A 239 -43.84 -5.44 33.56
N LYS A 240 -44.69 -4.40 33.58
CA LYS A 240 -45.62 -4.07 32.50
C LYS A 240 -45.74 -2.55 32.38
N ARG A 241 -45.50 -2.05 31.15
CA ARG A 241 -46.03 -0.83 30.47
C ARG A 241 -45.71 0.53 31.11
N LYS A 242 -45.04 1.45 30.42
CA LYS A 242 -45.39 2.28 29.21
C LYS A 242 -46.11 3.59 29.58
N TYR A 243 -45.83 4.60 28.74
CA TYR A 243 -46.37 5.96 28.59
C TYR A 243 -45.73 7.03 29.48
N SER A 244 -45.47 8.27 29.05
CA SER A 244 -45.27 8.98 27.76
C SER A 244 -45.14 10.47 28.13
N ASP A 245 -44.76 11.29 27.14
CA ASP A 245 -45.12 12.71 26.98
C ASP A 245 -44.31 13.76 27.76
N ILE A 246 -44.07 14.98 27.28
CA ILE A 246 -44.22 15.66 25.97
C ILE A 246 -43.40 16.95 26.07
N GLY A 247 -42.84 17.40 24.94
CA GLY A 247 -42.60 18.81 24.63
C GLY A 247 -41.28 19.42 25.12
N SER A 248 -40.65 20.38 24.46
CA SER A 248 -40.81 20.95 23.13
C SER A 248 -39.69 21.99 22.94
N ARG A 249 -39.24 22.13 21.70
CA ARG A 249 -38.76 23.38 21.06
C ARG A 249 -37.30 23.86 21.26
N ALA A 250 -36.51 23.58 20.21
CA ALA A 250 -35.71 24.49 19.37
C ALA A 250 -34.96 25.69 19.98
N THR A 251 -33.66 25.78 19.68
CA THR A 251 -33.01 26.92 18.97
C THR A 251 -31.63 26.51 18.43
N ALA A 252 -31.22 27.17 17.37
CA ALA A 252 -29.96 27.00 16.66
C ALA A 252 -28.94 28.10 17.02
N HIS A 253 -27.67 27.76 16.80
CA HIS A 253 -26.61 28.59 16.19
C HIS A 253 -25.81 29.65 16.99
N VAL A 254 -24.50 29.62 16.69
CA VAL A 254 -23.45 30.69 16.67
C VAL A 254 -22.67 31.03 17.97
N SER A 255 -21.33 30.87 17.83
CA SER A 255 -20.14 31.66 18.27
C SER A 255 -20.14 32.40 19.63
N ASP A 256 -19.04 32.78 20.29
CA ASP A 256 -17.64 33.06 19.95
C ASP A 256 -16.83 33.15 21.27
N HIS A 257 -15.51 33.02 21.14
CA HIS A 257 -14.43 33.67 21.89
C HIS A 257 -14.33 33.76 23.45
N ASN A 258 -13.20 33.20 23.92
CA ASN A 258 -12.04 33.90 24.50
C ASN A 258 -11.87 34.02 26.03
N ASP A 259 -10.59 33.81 26.38
CA ASP A 259 -9.78 34.24 27.52
C ASP A 259 -9.97 33.64 28.93
N GLY A 260 -8.85 33.11 29.42
CA GLY A 260 -8.14 33.84 30.48
C GLY A 260 -8.07 33.18 31.84
N GLY A 261 -6.99 32.43 32.05
CA GLY A 261 -6.12 32.62 33.22
C GLY A 261 -6.40 31.79 34.49
N GLY A 262 -5.29 31.33 35.07
CA GLY A 262 -5.11 31.37 36.52
C GLY A 262 -5.01 30.02 37.24
N ASP A 263 -3.80 29.46 37.22
CA ASP A 263 -2.96 29.24 38.42
C ASP A 263 -3.41 28.30 39.55
N GLY A 264 -2.42 27.60 40.14
CA GLY A 264 -2.55 26.80 41.35
C GLY A 264 -2.39 25.29 41.08
N ALA A 265 -1.19 24.78 40.86
CA ALA A 265 -0.15 24.50 41.87
C ALA A 265 -0.45 23.29 42.78
N ASN A 266 0.63 22.56 43.03
CA ASN A 266 0.88 21.62 44.12
C ASN A 266 0.34 20.19 43.96
N VAL A 267 1.11 19.14 44.26
CA VAL A 267 2.50 18.98 44.71
C VAL A 267 2.77 17.48 44.86
N GLU A 268 4.03 17.08 44.66
CA GLU A 268 4.77 16.00 45.35
C GLU A 268 4.19 14.56 45.30
N SER A 269 4.98 13.49 45.25
CA SER A 269 6.42 13.31 45.39
C SER A 269 6.74 11.83 45.17
N GLU A 270 8.01 11.60 44.80
CA GLU A 270 8.89 10.51 45.25
C GLU A 270 8.59 9.09 44.76
N GLU A 271 9.42 8.48 43.91
CA GLU A 271 10.86 8.13 43.99
C GLU A 271 11.16 6.80 44.74
N GLU A 272 12.31 6.24 44.37
CA GLU A 272 12.98 4.99 44.81
C GLU A 272 12.57 3.73 44.02
N GLU A 273 13.29 3.28 42.99
CA GLU A 273 14.71 2.91 42.84
C GLU A 273 15.09 1.59 43.54
N ALA A 274 15.61 0.64 42.73
CA ALA A 274 16.83 -0.16 42.96
C ALA A 274 16.73 -1.62 42.46
N THR A 275 17.52 -1.93 41.42
CA THR A 275 18.54 -3.02 41.27
C THR A 275 18.24 -4.41 41.89
N ALA A 276 18.53 -5.60 41.33
CA ALA A 276 19.53 -6.03 40.34
C ALA A 276 19.39 -7.57 40.04
N VAL A 277 19.83 -7.99 38.84
CA VAL A 277 20.61 -9.22 38.49
C VAL A 277 19.94 -10.62 38.34
N SER A 278 19.92 -11.06 37.06
CA SER A 278 20.28 -12.36 36.44
C SER A 278 19.63 -13.70 36.88
N THR A 279 19.01 -14.43 35.93
CA THR A 279 19.56 -15.66 35.29
C THR A 279 18.52 -16.36 34.38
N GLN A 280 18.91 -16.62 33.13
CA GLN A 280 18.50 -17.64 32.14
C GLN A 280 17.17 -18.42 32.32
N GLN A 281 16.25 -18.34 31.35
CA GLN A 281 15.88 -19.42 30.42
C GLN A 281 14.57 -19.13 29.65
N SER A 282 14.55 -19.62 28.40
CA SER A 282 13.39 -19.89 27.53
C SER A 282 12.66 -18.71 26.87
N LEU A 283 12.78 -18.67 25.53
CA LEU A 283 11.90 -17.96 24.61
C LEU A 283 10.44 -18.35 24.83
N PRO A 284 9.53 -17.38 24.75
CA PRO A 284 8.40 -17.54 23.85
C PRO A 284 8.22 -16.33 22.93
N ILE A 285 7.90 -16.63 21.68
CA ILE A 285 7.43 -15.73 20.65
C ILE A 285 6.14 -15.07 21.15
N SER A 286 6.18 -13.76 21.38
CA SER A 286 5.01 -12.96 21.71
C SER A 286 4.61 -12.17 20.47
N ASN A 287 3.49 -12.57 19.87
CA ASN A 287 2.70 -11.72 18.99
C ASN A 287 2.23 -10.49 19.79
N SER A 288 2.56 -9.30 19.31
CA SER A 288 1.85 -8.07 19.67
C SER A 288 1.83 -7.15 18.46
N GLU A 289 0.81 -7.32 17.62
CA GLU A 289 0.24 -6.21 16.86
C GLU A 289 -0.69 -5.48 17.83
N GLU A 290 -0.40 -4.21 18.15
CA GLU A 290 -1.39 -3.13 18.31
C GLU A 290 -0.68 -1.79 18.55
N ASP A 291 -1.11 -0.80 17.75
CA ASP A 291 -1.10 0.65 18.00
C ASP A 291 0.22 1.40 18.22
N ALA A 292 0.85 1.80 17.10
CA ALA A 292 1.74 2.95 17.07
C ALA A 292 0.96 4.22 16.65
N ILE A 293 0.32 4.86 17.64
CA ILE A 293 0.04 6.30 17.56
C ILE A 293 1.37 7.02 17.76
N VAL A 294 1.98 7.49 16.67
CA VAL A 294 3.22 8.25 16.73
C VAL A 294 2.89 9.70 17.07
N SER A 295 3.17 10.06 18.32
CA SER A 295 3.23 11.44 18.80
C SER A 295 4.46 12.14 18.19
N PHE A 296 4.26 13.34 17.65
CA PHE A 296 5.30 14.15 17.03
C PHE A 296 6.23 14.76 18.09
N GLY A 297 7.53 14.54 17.91
CA GLY A 297 8.59 15.42 18.42
C GLY A 297 9.23 16.12 17.23
N GLU A 298 9.29 17.44 17.28
CA GLU A 298 10.01 18.29 16.33
C GLU A 298 11.50 17.97 16.35
N ASP A 299 11.95 17.17 15.39
CA ASP A 299 13.26 17.30 14.76
C ASP A 299 13.20 16.48 13.46
N ALA A 300 13.30 17.16 12.32
CA ALA A 300 13.39 16.52 11.01
C ALA A 300 14.74 15.82 10.88
N SER A 301 14.90 14.71 11.60
CA SER A 301 16.00 13.78 11.37
C SER A 301 15.81 13.20 9.97
N ILE A 302 16.71 13.57 9.06
CA ILE A 302 16.81 13.00 7.72
C ILE A 302 17.10 11.51 7.92
N VAL A 303 16.06 10.68 7.90
CA VAL A 303 16.20 9.23 7.96
C VAL A 303 16.81 8.80 6.63
N MET A 304 18.11 8.49 6.65
CA MET A 304 18.77 7.85 5.52
C MET A 304 18.32 6.40 5.45
N PRO A 305 17.87 5.90 4.28
CA PRO A 305 17.53 4.49 4.15
C PRO A 305 18.74 3.61 4.50
N SER A 306 18.49 2.62 5.36
CA SER A 306 19.50 1.75 6.00
C SER A 306 20.20 0.84 4.99
N SER A 307 21.42 0.38 5.31
CA SER A 307 22.23 -0.44 4.40
C SER A 307 21.78 -1.90 4.25
N GLU A 308 20.72 -2.35 4.93
CA GLU A 308 20.29 -3.75 4.91
C GLU A 308 18.98 -3.91 4.12
N HIS A 309 19.09 -4.56 2.95
CA HIS A 309 18.00 -5.04 2.09
C HIS A 309 16.86 -4.06 1.78
N HIS A 310 17.04 -3.26 0.73
CA HIS A 310 16.02 -2.38 0.15
C HIS A 310 14.92 -3.13 -0.63
N GLU A 311 14.72 -4.44 -0.47
CA GLU A 311 13.67 -5.20 -1.17
C GLU A 311 12.37 -5.22 -0.35
N GLU A 312 11.22 -5.29 -1.02
CA GLU A 312 9.92 -5.34 -0.33
C GLU A 312 9.71 -6.68 0.40
N ASP A 313 9.01 -6.63 1.54
CA ASP A 313 8.63 -7.85 2.25
C ASP A 313 7.62 -8.69 1.43
N PHE A 314 7.58 -10.00 1.69
CA PHE A 314 6.74 -10.92 0.90
C PHE A 314 5.24 -10.58 0.99
N LYS A 315 4.77 -10.09 2.14
CA LYS A 315 3.36 -9.79 2.38
C LYS A 315 2.92 -8.56 1.57
N ARG A 316 3.75 -7.53 1.54
CA ARG A 316 3.58 -6.30 0.77
C ARG A 316 3.70 -6.58 -0.72
N LEU A 317 4.65 -7.41 -1.14
CA LEU A 317 4.78 -7.84 -2.53
C LEU A 317 3.51 -8.54 -3.05
N VAL A 318 2.95 -9.46 -2.26
CA VAL A 318 1.69 -10.14 -2.61
C VAL A 318 0.51 -9.15 -2.66
N MET A 319 0.45 -8.19 -1.74
CA MET A 319 -0.59 -7.16 -1.75
C MET A 319 -0.48 -6.26 -2.99
N LEU A 320 0.73 -5.79 -3.32
CA LEU A 320 1.00 -4.99 -4.51
C LEU A 320 0.63 -5.75 -5.78
N GLU A 321 1.01 -7.02 -5.90
CA GLU A 321 0.66 -7.85 -7.06
C GLU A 321 -0.85 -7.97 -7.23
N LEU A 322 -1.61 -8.14 -6.14
CA LEU A 322 -3.07 -8.14 -6.18
C LEU A 322 -3.60 -6.80 -6.71
N LEU A 323 -3.16 -5.67 -6.14
CA LEU A 323 -3.64 -4.35 -6.56
C LEU A 323 -3.33 -4.06 -8.03
N TYR A 324 -2.11 -4.35 -8.48
CA TYR A 324 -1.74 -4.20 -9.89
C TYR A 324 -2.51 -5.15 -10.82
N THR A 325 -2.81 -6.37 -10.36
CA THR A 325 -3.66 -7.30 -11.13
C THR A 325 -5.06 -6.73 -11.32
N LEU A 326 -5.65 -6.15 -10.26
CA LEU A 326 -6.96 -5.49 -10.34
C LEU A 326 -6.93 -4.28 -11.27
N ASP A 327 -5.86 -3.48 -11.23
CA ASP A 327 -5.70 -2.33 -12.13
C ASP A 327 -5.60 -2.75 -13.58
N CYS A 328 -4.81 -3.78 -13.90
CA CYS A 328 -4.72 -4.31 -15.26
C CYS A 328 -6.09 -4.77 -15.78
N LEU A 329 -6.82 -5.55 -14.97
CA LEU A 329 -8.15 -6.02 -15.33
C LEU A 329 -9.16 -4.87 -15.45
N GLY A 330 -9.01 -3.82 -14.64
CA GLY A 330 -9.83 -2.61 -14.71
C GLY A 330 -9.61 -1.87 -16.02
N SER A 331 -8.36 -1.61 -16.39
CA SER A 331 -7.99 -0.95 -17.65
C SER A 331 -8.50 -1.68 -18.90
N MET A 332 -8.56 -3.01 -18.85
CA MET A 332 -9.11 -3.83 -19.94
C MET A 332 -10.62 -4.12 -19.79
N GLY A 333 -11.26 -3.67 -18.70
CA GLY A 333 -12.61 -4.09 -18.30
C GLY A 333 -13.71 -3.74 -19.30
N GLU A 334 -13.50 -2.72 -20.13
CA GLU A 334 -14.47 -2.27 -21.14
C GLU A 334 -14.36 -3.04 -22.47
N TYR A 335 -13.27 -3.78 -22.69
CA TYR A 335 -13.02 -4.50 -23.93
C TYR A 335 -13.89 -5.76 -24.03
N LEU A 336 -14.45 -6.01 -25.21
CA LEU A 336 -15.34 -7.15 -25.45
C LEU A 336 -14.57 -8.48 -25.42
N GLU A 337 -13.30 -8.45 -25.85
CA GLU A 337 -12.35 -9.55 -25.90
C GLU A 337 -12.08 -10.12 -24.50
N LEU A 338 -12.04 -9.26 -23.47
CA LEU A 338 -11.85 -9.69 -22.08
C LEU A 338 -13.09 -10.36 -21.49
N PHE A 339 -14.29 -9.98 -21.95
CA PHE A 339 -15.52 -10.26 -21.22
C PHE A 339 -15.84 -11.76 -21.12
N ALA A 340 -15.74 -12.50 -22.23
CA ALA A 340 -16.01 -13.94 -22.22
C ALA A 340 -15.02 -14.73 -21.34
N PRO A 341 -13.69 -14.50 -21.42
CA PRO A 341 -12.73 -15.04 -20.46
C PRO A 341 -13.06 -14.69 -19.00
N ALA A 342 -13.44 -13.44 -18.72
CA ALA A 342 -13.72 -13.00 -17.36
C ALA A 342 -14.91 -13.73 -16.74
N LEU A 343 -15.98 -13.94 -17.51
CA LEU A 343 -17.11 -14.76 -17.05
C LEU A 343 -16.71 -16.21 -16.77
N LYS A 344 -15.84 -16.79 -17.60
CA LYS A 344 -15.36 -18.17 -17.43
C LYS A 344 -14.55 -18.34 -16.14
N GLU A 345 -13.78 -17.33 -15.74
CA GLU A 345 -12.96 -17.33 -14.52
C GLU A 345 -13.69 -16.76 -13.28
N ASP A 346 -15.03 -16.66 -13.32
CA ASP A 346 -15.86 -16.18 -12.21
C ASP A 346 -15.48 -14.76 -11.72
N ILE A 347 -15.43 -13.80 -12.64
CA ILE A 347 -15.15 -12.40 -12.31
C ILE A 347 -16.18 -11.81 -11.34
N VAL A 348 -17.45 -12.21 -11.44
CA VAL A 348 -18.52 -11.74 -10.55
C VAL A 348 -18.26 -12.17 -9.11
N GLY A 349 -18.02 -13.47 -8.87
CA GLY A 349 -17.69 -13.97 -7.53
C GLY A 349 -16.37 -13.39 -7.00
N THR A 350 -15.40 -13.17 -7.88
CA THR A 350 -14.12 -12.51 -7.55
C THR A 350 -14.34 -11.08 -7.05
N ILE A 351 -15.11 -10.27 -7.77
CA ILE A 351 -15.45 -8.89 -7.39
C ILE A 351 -16.19 -8.85 -6.06
N ILE A 352 -17.25 -9.65 -5.88
CA ILE A 352 -18.02 -9.70 -4.63
C ILE A 352 -17.13 -10.08 -3.44
N THR A 353 -16.21 -11.02 -3.64
CA THR A 353 -15.27 -11.43 -2.59
C THR A 353 -14.37 -10.27 -2.17
N PHE A 354 -13.83 -9.51 -3.13
CA PHE A 354 -12.94 -8.38 -2.83
C PHE A 354 -13.67 -7.15 -2.31
N LEU A 355 -14.93 -6.90 -2.70
CA LEU A 355 -15.76 -5.85 -2.12
C LEU A 355 -16.04 -6.10 -0.62
N HIS A 356 -16.03 -7.35 -0.18
CA HIS A 356 -16.13 -7.72 1.24
C HIS A 356 -14.78 -7.70 1.99
N SER A 357 -13.69 -7.31 1.34
CA SER A 357 -12.38 -7.19 1.99
C SER A 357 -12.39 -6.09 3.06
N LYS A 358 -11.62 -6.31 4.14
CA LYS A 358 -11.37 -5.27 5.16
C LYS A 358 -10.30 -4.27 4.71
N ASN A 359 -9.55 -4.58 3.65
CA ASN A 359 -8.49 -3.71 3.16
C ASN A 359 -9.08 -2.64 2.23
N PRO A 360 -9.02 -1.34 2.58
CA PRO A 360 -9.64 -0.27 1.80
C PRO A 360 -9.02 -0.10 0.40
N ALA A 361 -7.73 -0.42 0.22
CA ALA A 361 -7.10 -0.38 -1.10
C ALA A 361 -7.69 -1.46 -2.02
N VAL A 362 -7.86 -2.70 -1.52
CA VAL A 362 -8.49 -3.78 -2.29
C VAL A 362 -9.92 -3.40 -2.68
N VAL A 363 -10.70 -2.84 -1.76
CA VAL A 363 -12.07 -2.37 -2.05
C VAL A 363 -12.04 -1.27 -3.11
N SER A 364 -11.18 -0.26 -2.97
CA SER A 364 -11.07 0.86 -3.92
C SER A 364 -10.73 0.38 -5.33
N HIS A 365 -9.71 -0.47 -5.49
CA HIS A 365 -9.32 -1.00 -6.80
C HIS A 365 -10.43 -1.91 -7.38
N THR A 366 -11.11 -2.67 -6.53
CA THR A 366 -12.25 -3.50 -6.96
C THR A 366 -13.43 -2.66 -7.42
N MET A 367 -13.70 -1.51 -6.80
CA MET A 367 -14.73 -0.57 -7.25
C MET A 367 -14.40 -0.01 -8.64
N THR A 368 -13.14 0.36 -8.88
CA THR A 368 -12.68 0.77 -10.22
C THR A 368 -12.88 -0.35 -11.24
N LEU A 369 -12.39 -1.56 -10.96
CA LEU A 369 -12.61 -2.74 -11.80
C LEU A 369 -14.10 -2.96 -12.11
N THR A 370 -14.94 -2.91 -11.07
CA THR A 370 -16.40 -3.07 -11.21
C THR A 370 -16.97 -2.01 -12.15
N SER A 371 -16.55 -0.74 -12.00
CA SER A 371 -17.05 0.35 -12.82
C SER A 371 -16.77 0.16 -14.32
N HIS A 372 -15.60 -0.38 -14.69
CA HIS A 372 -15.29 -0.69 -16.09
C HIS A 372 -16.10 -1.88 -16.61
N PHE A 373 -16.28 -2.93 -15.79
CA PHE A 373 -17.09 -4.09 -16.18
C PHE A 373 -18.59 -3.77 -16.30
N LEU A 374 -19.09 -2.72 -15.64
CA LEU A 374 -20.48 -2.26 -15.79
C LEU A 374 -20.81 -1.76 -17.21
N ALA A 375 -19.80 -1.52 -18.06
CA ALA A 375 -20.01 -1.30 -19.49
C ALA A 375 -20.67 -2.52 -20.18
N HIS A 376 -20.51 -3.72 -19.62
CA HIS A 376 -21.08 -4.96 -20.15
C HIS A 376 -22.46 -5.24 -19.55
N LYS A 377 -23.52 -5.07 -20.33
CA LYS A 377 -24.91 -5.35 -19.90
C LYS A 377 -25.09 -6.71 -19.20
N LYS A 378 -24.46 -7.78 -19.72
CA LYS A 378 -24.53 -9.13 -19.12
C LYS A 378 -23.84 -9.20 -17.76
N PHE A 379 -22.73 -8.49 -17.57
CA PHE A 379 -22.06 -8.40 -16.28
C PHE A 379 -22.98 -7.76 -15.25
N SER A 380 -23.58 -6.61 -15.59
CA SER A 380 -24.45 -5.86 -14.68
C SER A 380 -25.63 -6.69 -14.17
N PHE A 381 -26.29 -7.47 -15.03
CA PHE A 381 -27.34 -8.40 -14.59
C PHE A 381 -26.80 -9.51 -13.69
N SER A 382 -25.67 -10.11 -14.06
CA SER A 382 -25.07 -11.20 -13.28
C SER A 382 -24.65 -10.73 -11.88
N LEU A 383 -24.15 -9.50 -11.76
CA LEU A 383 -23.77 -8.88 -10.50
C LEU A 383 -25.01 -8.65 -9.61
N ILE A 384 -26.09 -8.10 -10.17
CA ILE A 384 -27.35 -7.90 -9.44
C ILE A 384 -27.91 -9.25 -8.96
N GLU A 385 -27.95 -10.26 -9.83
CA GLU A 385 -28.45 -11.58 -9.47
C GLU A 385 -27.63 -12.25 -8.35
N ALA A 386 -26.31 -12.04 -8.35
CA ALA A 386 -25.42 -12.59 -7.33
C ALA A 386 -25.60 -11.93 -5.96
N GLU A 387 -25.82 -10.61 -5.89
CA GLU A 387 -26.15 -9.89 -4.65
C GLU A 387 -27.50 -10.32 -4.04
N HIS A 388 -28.44 -10.75 -4.87
CA HIS A 388 -29.79 -11.15 -4.43
C HIS A 388 -29.90 -12.64 -4.09
N ARG A 389 -28.80 -13.41 -4.17
CA ARG A 389 -28.83 -14.83 -3.78
C ARG A 389 -28.73 -14.92 -2.24
N PRO A 390 -29.76 -15.48 -1.57
CA PRO A 390 -29.87 -15.50 -0.11
C PRO A 390 -28.83 -16.38 0.60
#